data_AF-A0A6G3ZKH1-F1
#
_entry.id   AF-A0A6G3ZKH1-F1
#
_cell.length_a   1.000
_cell.length_b   1.000
_cell.length_c   1.000
_cell.angle_alpha   90.00
_cell.angle_beta   90.00
_cell.angle_gamma   90.00
#
_symmetry.space_group_name_H-M   'P 1'
#
loop_
_entity.id
_entity.type
_entity.pdbx_description
1 polymer ?
#
loop_
_entity_poly.entity_id
_entity_poly.type
_entity_poly.pdbx_seq_one_letter_code
_entity_poly.pdbx_strand_id
1 'polypeptide(L)'
;MRAVTVTLAVLLVAAVGVAPAPALGHRDSGVSCAYDESRLETYQPETVIDHLAVKPTASYAAVYSSPERPTDVYVYFLRYTHQEGVTAVDSHTDDHEPVYVLVDDQTGEVRRVVFSASHYVKETGTPSSLPMNGSHVKLRVVAPWHQYVPTTQSGSRVRLKNYCAAVERWHANGWDVSVEATTDPWTMRHRDSWWADDSVGASMAERYWDARRSLGDAVSDLNVSFPARQSGQKSTG
;
A
#
# COMPACT_ATOMS: atom_id res chain seq x y z
N MET A 1 -14.54 26.96 -70.15
CA MET A 1 -14.11 26.01 -69.10
C MET A 1 -13.40 26.82 -68.02
N ARG A 2 -13.97 26.93 -66.81
CA ARG A 2 -13.41 27.72 -65.70
C ARG A 2 -12.67 26.76 -64.75
N ALA A 3 -11.39 27.00 -64.54
CA ALA A 3 -10.55 26.24 -63.62
C ALA A 3 -10.90 26.65 -62.17
N VAL A 4 -11.15 25.65 -61.32
CA VAL A 4 -11.38 25.83 -59.89
C VAL A 4 -10.08 25.48 -59.18
N THR A 5 -9.46 26.48 -58.55
CA THR A 5 -8.27 26.31 -57.72
C THR A 5 -8.73 25.97 -56.30
N VAL A 6 -8.42 24.77 -55.82
CA VAL A 6 -8.69 24.35 -54.44
C VAL A 6 -7.45 24.65 -53.60
N THR A 7 -7.57 25.58 -52.65
CA THR A 7 -6.51 25.91 -51.68
C THR A 7 -6.64 24.98 -50.48
N LEU A 8 -5.63 24.13 -50.27
CA LEU A 8 -5.55 23.21 -49.13
C LEU A 8 -5.01 23.99 -47.91
N ALA A 9 -5.85 24.20 -46.90
CA ALA A 9 -5.41 24.77 -45.62
C ALA A 9 -4.87 23.66 -44.72
N VAL A 10 -3.57 23.68 -44.45
CA VAL A 10 -2.94 22.79 -43.46
C VAL A 10 -3.11 23.42 -42.07
N LEU A 11 -3.97 22.83 -41.24
CA LEU A 11 -4.05 23.16 -39.81
C LEU A 11 -2.84 22.55 -39.09
N LEU A 12 -1.92 23.40 -38.63
CA LEU A 12 -0.97 23.02 -37.60
C LEU A 12 -1.70 22.94 -36.26
N VAL A 13 -1.92 21.72 -35.76
CA VAL A 13 -2.31 21.49 -34.37
C VAL A 13 -1.04 21.62 -33.52
N ALA A 14 -0.89 22.75 -32.84
CA ALA A 14 0.14 22.90 -31.82
C ALA A 14 -0.22 22.00 -30.63
N ALA A 15 0.50 20.89 -30.48
CA ALA A 15 0.44 20.09 -29.27
C ALA A 15 1.00 20.92 -28.11
N VAL A 16 0.11 21.39 -27.22
CA VAL A 16 0.52 22.01 -25.96
C VAL A 16 1.05 20.87 -25.08
N GLY A 17 2.36 20.66 -25.12
CA GLY A 17 3.03 19.72 -24.21
C GLY A 17 2.89 20.24 -22.78
N VAL A 18 2.09 19.54 -21.97
CA VAL A 18 2.11 19.72 -20.52
C VAL A 18 3.47 19.22 -20.06
N ALA A 19 4.34 20.13 -19.64
CA ALA A 19 5.60 19.76 -19.02
C ALA A 19 5.30 18.95 -17.74
N PRO A 20 5.89 17.76 -17.54
CA PRO A 20 5.71 17.03 -16.30
C PRO A 20 6.22 17.88 -15.13
N ALA A 21 5.42 17.95 -14.06
CA ALA A 21 5.85 18.53 -12.80
C ALA A 21 7.16 17.85 -12.34
N PRO A 22 8.08 18.57 -11.69
CA PRO A 22 9.31 17.97 -11.18
C PRO A 22 8.94 16.88 -10.20
N ALA A 23 9.34 15.64 -10.51
CA ALA A 23 9.00 14.50 -9.69
C ALA A 23 9.64 14.64 -8.30
N LEU A 24 8.89 14.37 -7.22
CA LEU A 24 9.45 14.35 -5.87
C LEU A 24 10.64 13.36 -5.83
N GLY A 25 11.84 13.85 -5.51
CA GLY A 25 12.96 13.03 -5.03
C GLY A 25 13.62 12.01 -5.98
N HIS A 26 13.18 11.85 -7.24
CA HIS A 26 13.70 10.78 -8.11
C HIS A 26 14.94 11.16 -8.95
N ARG A 27 15.28 12.44 -9.07
CA ARG A 27 16.26 12.85 -10.10
C ARG A 27 17.70 12.41 -9.83
N ASP A 28 18.08 12.20 -8.57
CA ASP A 28 19.48 11.93 -8.21
C ASP A 28 19.72 10.54 -7.60
N SER A 29 18.66 9.76 -7.31
CA SER A 29 18.77 8.45 -6.65
C SER A 29 18.83 7.25 -7.62
N GLY A 30 18.69 7.48 -8.93
CA GLY A 30 18.61 6.40 -9.93
C GLY A 30 17.38 5.50 -9.78
N VAL A 31 16.42 5.88 -8.93
CA VAL A 31 15.17 5.17 -8.69
C VAL A 31 14.12 5.63 -9.71
N SER A 32 13.49 4.66 -10.38
CA SER A 32 12.35 4.90 -11.28
C SER A 32 11.04 4.53 -10.62
N CYS A 33 9.95 5.22 -10.98
CA CYS A 33 8.57 4.86 -10.63
C CYS A 33 7.78 4.68 -11.93
N ALA A 34 7.23 3.49 -12.15
CA ALA A 34 6.44 3.18 -13.33
C ALA A 34 5.07 2.59 -12.96
N TYR A 35 4.06 2.81 -13.81
CA TYR A 35 2.79 2.10 -13.74
C TYR A 35 2.71 1.10 -14.89
N ASP A 36 2.99 -0.17 -14.58
CA ASP A 36 2.80 -1.31 -15.48
C ASP A 36 1.75 -2.24 -14.86
N GLU A 37 0.49 -2.08 -15.28
CA GLU A 37 -0.65 -2.79 -14.69
C GLU A 37 -0.48 -4.31 -14.77
N SER A 38 0.07 -4.83 -15.86
CA SER A 38 0.26 -6.28 -16.04
C SER A 38 1.26 -6.88 -15.05
N ARG A 39 2.38 -6.18 -14.83
CA ARG A 39 3.37 -6.57 -13.83
C ARG A 39 2.80 -6.41 -12.42
N LEU A 40 2.07 -5.33 -12.17
CA LEU A 40 1.43 -5.07 -10.88
C LEU A 40 0.39 -6.12 -10.53
N GLU A 41 -0.42 -6.58 -11.47
CA GLU A 41 -1.41 -7.65 -11.24
C GLU A 41 -0.75 -8.97 -10.83
N THR A 42 0.49 -9.22 -11.28
CA THR A 42 1.24 -10.45 -10.98
C THR A 42 1.63 -10.55 -9.51
N TYR A 43 1.99 -9.44 -8.85
CA TYR A 43 2.43 -9.43 -7.45
C TYR A 43 1.42 -8.80 -6.50
N GLN A 44 0.21 -8.53 -6.99
CA GLN A 44 -0.81 -7.84 -6.23
C GLN A 44 -1.25 -8.65 -4.99
N PRO A 45 -1.36 -8.03 -3.80
CA PRO A 45 -1.90 -8.69 -2.61
C PRO A 45 -3.34 -9.17 -2.80
N GLU A 46 -3.66 -10.35 -2.27
CA GLU A 46 -5.04 -10.80 -2.05
C GLU A 46 -5.50 -10.31 -0.68
N THR A 47 -6.58 -9.54 -0.64
CA THR A 47 -7.05 -8.89 0.60
C THR A 47 -8.47 -9.31 0.96
N VAL A 48 -8.66 -9.79 2.19
CA VAL A 48 -9.99 -10.11 2.71
C VAL A 48 -10.67 -8.83 3.19
N ILE A 49 -11.55 -8.28 2.35
CA ILE A 49 -12.16 -6.95 2.54
C ILE A 49 -13.69 -6.95 2.56
N ASP A 50 -14.34 -8.08 2.26
CA ASP A 50 -15.81 -8.12 2.13
C ASP A 50 -16.57 -7.82 3.42
N HIS A 51 -15.92 -8.05 4.54
CA HIS A 51 -16.45 -7.81 5.88
C HIS A 51 -16.36 -6.35 6.34
N LEU A 52 -15.67 -5.48 5.59
CA LEU A 52 -15.48 -4.08 5.96
C LEU A 52 -16.74 -3.28 5.67
N ALA A 53 -17.12 -2.40 6.61
CA ALA A 53 -18.16 -1.40 6.39
C ALA A 53 -17.69 -0.34 5.37
N VAL A 54 -16.46 0.14 5.53
CA VAL A 54 -15.80 1.04 4.57
C VAL A 54 -14.89 0.22 3.67
N LYS A 55 -15.25 0.09 2.39
CA LYS A 55 -14.48 -0.69 1.42
C LYS A 55 -13.41 0.16 0.73
N PRO A 56 -12.27 -0.44 0.32
CA PRO A 56 -11.27 0.29 -0.46
C PRO A 56 -11.85 0.67 -1.83
N THR A 57 -11.54 1.89 -2.27
CA THR A 57 -11.98 2.43 -3.57
C THR A 57 -11.07 2.01 -4.72
N ALA A 58 -9.80 1.78 -4.44
CA ALA A 58 -8.76 1.33 -5.36
C ALA A 58 -7.50 0.90 -4.59
N SER A 59 -6.60 0.21 -5.27
CA SER A 59 -5.21 0.03 -4.87
C SER A 59 -4.33 0.91 -5.75
N TYR A 60 -3.75 1.98 -5.22
CA TYR A 60 -2.77 2.77 -5.97
C TYR A 60 -1.46 2.03 -5.98
N ALA A 61 -0.93 1.75 -7.16
CA ALA A 61 0.22 0.89 -7.32
C ALA A 61 1.28 1.44 -8.27
N ALA A 62 2.52 1.02 -8.05
CA ALA A 62 3.69 1.37 -8.85
C ALA A 62 4.74 0.26 -8.78
N VAL A 63 5.55 0.17 -9.83
CA VAL A 63 6.79 -0.61 -9.86
C VAL A 63 7.94 0.35 -9.71
N TYR A 64 8.78 0.10 -8.71
CA TYR A 64 10.02 0.80 -8.49
C TYR A 64 11.19 -0.08 -8.91
N SER A 65 12.06 0.47 -9.75
CA SER A 65 13.26 -0.21 -10.25
C SER A 65 14.49 0.69 -10.13
N SER A 66 15.66 0.10 -9.89
CA SER A 66 16.94 0.79 -9.82
C SER A 66 18.05 -0.12 -10.31
N PRO A 67 18.98 0.35 -11.18
CA PRO A 67 20.09 -0.46 -11.66
C PRO A 67 21.09 -0.84 -10.56
N GLU A 68 21.02 -0.19 -9.39
CA GLU A 68 21.90 -0.43 -8.26
C GLU A 68 21.36 -1.49 -7.28
N ARG A 69 20.15 -2.01 -7.53
CA ARG A 69 19.43 -2.87 -6.58
C ARG A 69 18.97 -4.16 -7.26
N PRO A 70 19.19 -5.34 -6.65
CA PRO A 70 18.86 -6.65 -7.24
C PRO A 70 17.37 -7.03 -7.08
N THR A 71 16.51 -6.07 -6.78
CA THR A 71 15.08 -6.32 -6.61
C THR A 71 14.30 -5.13 -7.13
N ASP A 72 13.22 -5.37 -7.85
CA ASP A 72 12.15 -4.40 -8.03
C ASP A 72 11.24 -4.36 -6.79
N VAL A 73 10.60 -3.22 -6.53
CA VAL A 73 9.60 -3.11 -5.46
C VAL A 73 8.25 -2.77 -6.06
N TYR A 74 7.28 -3.65 -5.81
CA TYR A 74 5.90 -3.46 -6.21
C TYR A 74 5.15 -2.86 -5.03
N VAL A 75 4.74 -1.61 -5.19
CA VAL A 75 4.08 -0.80 -4.17
C VAL A 75 2.58 -0.86 -4.41
N TYR A 76 1.81 -1.06 -3.33
CA TYR A 76 0.35 -1.04 -3.33
C TYR A 76 -0.13 -0.25 -2.11
N PHE A 77 -1.00 0.73 -2.31
CA PHE A 77 -1.72 1.44 -1.26
C PHE A 77 -3.21 1.24 -1.46
N LEU A 78 -3.85 0.45 -0.60
CA LEU A 78 -5.30 0.44 -0.56
C LEU A 78 -5.79 1.79 -0.07
N ARG A 79 -6.68 2.43 -0.84
CA ARG A 79 -7.25 3.73 -0.49
C ARG A 79 -8.71 3.60 -0.10
N TYR A 80 -9.04 4.08 1.09
CA TYR A 80 -10.38 4.18 1.63
C TYR A 80 -10.83 5.65 1.62
N THR A 81 -12.13 5.89 1.64
CA THR A 81 -12.63 7.27 1.75
C THR A 81 -12.36 7.85 3.14
N HIS A 82 -12.32 6.99 4.16
CA HIS A 82 -12.07 7.30 5.56
C HIS A 82 -11.81 6.01 6.33
N GLN A 83 -11.32 6.17 7.56
CA GLN A 83 -11.28 5.16 8.61
C GLN A 83 -12.24 5.58 9.72
N GLU A 84 -13.06 4.64 10.18
CA GLU A 84 -13.83 4.78 11.41
C GLU A 84 -13.03 4.15 12.55
N GLY A 85 -12.68 4.92 13.57
CA GLY A 85 -12.07 4.41 14.78
C GLY A 85 -13.11 3.86 15.75
N VAL A 86 -12.63 3.34 16.89
CA VAL A 86 -13.50 3.13 18.07
C VAL A 86 -13.89 4.47 18.68
N THR A 87 -13.06 5.49 18.50
CA THR A 87 -13.25 6.86 18.96
C THR A 87 -13.01 7.86 17.82
N ALA A 88 -13.32 9.13 18.06
CA ALA A 88 -12.99 10.19 17.11
C ALA A 88 -11.47 10.41 16.96
N VAL A 89 -10.65 9.98 17.92
CA VAL A 89 -9.19 10.19 17.92
C VAL A 89 -8.48 9.24 16.95
N ASP A 90 -9.03 8.05 16.73
CA ASP A 90 -8.54 7.04 15.78
C ASP A 90 -9.38 6.98 14.49
N SER A 91 -10.19 8.01 14.23
CA SER A 91 -10.94 8.19 12.99
C SER A 91 -10.29 9.28 12.13
N HIS A 92 -10.20 9.07 10.82
CA HIS A 92 -9.72 10.11 9.90
C HIS A 92 -10.28 9.95 8.49
N THR A 93 -10.33 11.05 7.75
CA THR A 93 -10.64 11.05 6.32
C THR A 93 -9.44 10.62 5.51
N ASP A 94 -9.69 10.04 4.32
CA ASP A 94 -8.67 9.70 3.33
C ASP A 94 -7.54 8.79 3.88
N ASP A 95 -7.89 7.52 4.03
CA ASP A 95 -7.03 6.50 4.60
C ASP A 95 -6.32 5.67 3.51
N HIS A 96 -5.05 5.35 3.73
CA HIS A 96 -4.17 4.67 2.78
C HIS A 96 -3.33 3.62 3.49
N GLU A 97 -3.37 2.37 3.03
CA GLU A 97 -2.70 1.26 3.71
C GLU A 97 -1.68 0.54 2.79
N PRO A 98 -0.35 0.68 3.05
CA PRO A 98 0.71 0.17 2.19
C PRO A 98 1.00 -1.32 2.30
N VAL A 99 1.35 -1.90 1.15
CA VAL A 99 2.04 -3.18 1.00
C VAL A 99 3.12 -3.03 -0.07
N TYR A 100 4.37 -3.35 0.27
CA TYR A 100 5.50 -3.40 -0.65
C TYR A 100 5.93 -4.86 -0.83
N VAL A 101 6.04 -5.30 -2.09
CA VAL A 101 6.51 -6.64 -2.45
C VAL A 101 7.86 -6.48 -3.15
N LEU A 102 8.93 -6.93 -2.50
CA LEU A 102 10.27 -6.93 -3.06
C LEU A 102 10.46 -8.20 -3.87
N VAL A 103 10.72 -8.05 -5.16
CA VAL A 103 10.81 -9.13 -6.14
C VAL A 103 12.20 -9.10 -6.77
N ASP A 104 12.86 -10.24 -6.81
CA ASP A 104 14.13 -10.42 -7.50
C ASP A 104 14.01 -10.06 -8.98
N ASP A 105 14.83 -9.12 -9.44
CA ASP A 105 14.72 -8.54 -10.79
C ASP A 105 15.13 -9.50 -11.91
N GLN A 106 15.88 -10.56 -11.58
CA GLN A 106 16.34 -11.57 -12.54
C GLN A 106 15.38 -12.76 -12.63
N THR A 107 14.84 -13.20 -11.49
CA THR A 107 14.06 -14.45 -11.39
C THR A 107 12.56 -14.23 -11.27
N GLY A 108 12.12 -13.03 -10.88
CA GLY A 108 10.71 -12.77 -10.57
C GLY A 108 10.25 -13.39 -9.23
N GLU A 109 11.16 -13.91 -8.42
CA GLU A 109 10.81 -14.49 -7.13
C GLU A 109 10.53 -13.40 -6.08
N VAL A 110 9.41 -13.53 -5.34
CA VAL A 110 9.14 -12.67 -4.18
C VAL A 110 10.19 -12.97 -3.10
N ARG A 111 10.99 -11.97 -2.73
CA ARG A 111 12.01 -12.08 -1.68
C ARG A 111 11.46 -11.69 -0.32
N ARG A 112 10.60 -10.68 -0.29
CA ARG A 112 10.08 -10.11 0.95
C ARG A 112 8.78 -9.36 0.69
N VAL A 113 7.89 -9.39 1.67
CA VAL A 113 6.72 -8.52 1.74
C VAL A 113 6.87 -7.63 2.97
N VAL A 114 6.54 -6.36 2.81
CA VAL A 114 6.50 -5.35 3.87
C VAL A 114 5.10 -4.75 3.85
N PHE A 115 4.40 -4.69 4.97
CA PHE A 115 3.01 -4.20 5.01
C PHE A 115 2.73 -3.40 6.28
N SER A 116 1.74 -2.51 6.23
CA SER A 116 1.27 -1.81 7.42
C SER A 116 0.49 -2.76 8.32
N ALA A 117 1.03 -3.00 9.51
CA ALA A 117 0.22 -3.50 10.61
C ALA A 117 -0.49 -2.29 11.23
N SER A 118 -0.29 -1.98 12.50
CA SER A 118 -0.99 -0.88 13.17
C SER A 118 -0.49 0.50 12.72
N HIS A 119 -1.35 1.37 12.18
CA HIS A 119 -1.08 2.80 11.93
C HIS A 119 0.31 3.05 11.31
N TYR A 120 0.54 2.58 10.09
CA TYR A 120 1.84 2.68 9.40
C TYR A 120 3.05 2.06 10.09
N VAL A 121 2.88 1.31 11.18
CA VAL A 121 3.97 0.48 11.71
C VAL A 121 4.21 -0.69 10.76
N LYS A 122 5.49 -0.90 10.45
CA LYS A 122 5.94 -1.93 9.53
C LYS A 122 5.85 -3.31 10.17
N GLU A 123 5.27 -4.24 9.44
CA GLU A 123 5.56 -5.67 9.57
C GLU A 123 6.17 -6.21 8.28
N THR A 124 6.88 -7.33 8.39
CA THR A 124 7.54 -7.93 7.23
C THR A 124 7.64 -9.45 7.34
N GLY A 125 7.67 -10.12 6.19
CA GLY A 125 7.89 -11.55 6.11
C GLY A 125 8.39 -12.00 4.74
N THR A 126 8.68 -13.28 4.63
CA THR A 126 9.11 -13.97 3.40
C THR A 126 7.98 -14.88 2.91
N PRO A 127 8.05 -15.40 1.67
CA PRO A 127 7.07 -16.40 1.21
C PRO A 127 7.00 -17.66 2.08
N SER A 128 8.07 -17.97 2.83
CA SER A 128 8.09 -19.10 3.77
C SER A 128 7.41 -18.80 5.12
N SER A 129 7.25 -17.52 5.49
CA SER A 129 6.65 -17.10 6.76
C SER A 129 5.26 -16.49 6.61
N LEU A 130 4.84 -16.15 5.39
CA LEU A 130 3.55 -15.54 5.09
C LEU A 130 2.67 -16.49 4.28
N PRO A 131 1.35 -16.50 4.48
CA PRO A 131 0.44 -17.18 3.59
C PRO A 131 0.47 -16.54 2.20
N MET A 132 0.72 -17.35 1.17
CA MET A 132 0.82 -16.94 -0.22
C MET A 132 -0.18 -17.72 -1.09
N ASN A 133 -0.62 -17.11 -2.19
CA ASN A 133 -1.22 -17.77 -3.35
C ASN A 133 -0.35 -17.46 -4.58
N GLY A 134 0.60 -18.33 -4.92
CA GLY A 134 1.64 -18.00 -5.90
C GLY A 134 2.46 -16.79 -5.45
N SER A 135 2.50 -15.74 -6.26
CA SER A 135 3.15 -14.45 -5.98
C SER A 135 2.30 -13.48 -5.14
N HIS A 136 1.06 -13.84 -4.82
CA HIS A 136 0.13 -12.99 -4.08
C HIS A 136 0.21 -13.25 -2.58
N VAL A 137 0.68 -12.28 -1.80
CA VAL A 137 0.55 -12.35 -0.33
C VAL A 137 -0.92 -12.27 0.06
N LYS A 138 -1.34 -13.09 1.04
CA LYS A 138 -2.71 -13.12 1.53
C LYS A 138 -2.82 -12.37 2.85
N LEU A 139 -3.55 -11.27 2.83
CA LEU A 139 -3.74 -10.38 3.97
C LEU A 139 -5.23 -10.21 4.30
N ARG A 140 -5.55 -10.06 5.57
CA ARG A 140 -6.87 -9.64 6.03
C ARG A 140 -6.75 -8.21 6.55
N VAL A 141 -7.65 -7.35 6.08
CA VAL A 141 -7.82 -6.00 6.62
C VAL A 141 -8.60 -6.10 7.93
N VAL A 142 -8.12 -5.48 9.00
CA VAL A 142 -8.77 -5.54 10.32
C VAL A 142 -9.74 -4.37 10.46
N ALA A 143 -11.01 -4.67 10.67
CA ALA A 143 -11.98 -3.64 11.02
C ALA A 143 -11.81 -3.17 12.48
N PRO A 144 -11.96 -1.87 12.78
CA PRO A 144 -12.29 -0.82 11.82
C PRO A 144 -11.05 -0.02 11.33
N TRP A 145 -9.84 -0.35 11.81
CA TRP A 145 -8.59 0.40 11.61
C TRP A 145 -7.83 0.14 10.30
N HIS A 146 -8.33 -0.71 9.42
CA HIS A 146 -7.76 -1.07 8.12
C HIS A 146 -6.31 -1.61 8.05
N GLN A 147 -5.62 -1.78 9.18
CA GLN A 147 -4.36 -2.50 9.29
C GLN A 147 -4.43 -3.93 8.74
N TYR A 148 -3.29 -4.46 8.26
CA TYR A 148 -3.20 -5.83 7.76
C TYR A 148 -2.80 -6.83 8.85
N VAL A 149 -3.33 -8.04 8.73
CA VAL A 149 -2.80 -9.26 9.36
C VAL A 149 -2.68 -10.39 8.33
N PRO A 150 -1.64 -11.24 8.39
CA PRO A 150 -1.55 -12.42 7.54
C PRO A 150 -2.75 -13.35 7.70
N THR A 151 -3.23 -13.96 6.61
CA THR A 151 -4.39 -14.84 6.66
C THR A 151 -4.31 -15.97 5.64
N THR A 152 -4.88 -17.13 5.95
CA THR A 152 -5.05 -18.24 4.99
C THR A 152 -6.35 -18.11 4.18
N GLN A 153 -7.26 -17.21 4.57
CA GLN A 153 -8.52 -16.96 3.87
C GLN A 153 -8.26 -16.37 2.48
N SER A 154 -9.00 -16.81 1.47
CA SER A 154 -8.95 -16.19 0.14
C SER A 154 -9.56 -14.80 0.16
N GLY A 155 -8.90 -13.86 -0.50
CA GLY A 155 -9.30 -12.46 -0.59
C GLY A 155 -9.59 -12.03 -2.02
N SER A 156 -9.82 -10.74 -2.18
CA SER A 156 -10.02 -10.08 -3.46
C SER A 156 -8.80 -9.22 -3.81
N ARG A 157 -8.51 -9.12 -5.10
CA ARG A 157 -7.57 -8.14 -5.65
C ARG A 157 -8.34 -6.88 -6.03
N VAL A 158 -7.95 -5.74 -5.45
CA VAL A 158 -8.65 -4.46 -5.62
C VAL A 158 -8.20 -3.78 -6.92
N ARG A 159 -9.11 -3.15 -7.66
CA ARG A 159 -8.76 -2.43 -8.90
C ARG A 159 -7.54 -1.52 -8.72
N LEU A 160 -6.59 -1.61 -9.65
CA LEU A 160 -5.35 -0.82 -9.64
C LEU A 160 -5.56 0.62 -10.16
N LYS A 161 -4.75 1.55 -9.64
CA LYS A 161 -4.60 2.93 -10.10
C LYS A 161 -3.13 3.35 -10.06
N ASN A 162 -2.77 4.37 -10.82
CA ASN A 162 -1.38 4.85 -10.89
C ASN A 162 -0.96 5.59 -9.62
N TYR A 163 -0.05 4.99 -8.84
CA TYR A 163 0.55 5.58 -7.64
C TYR A 163 1.60 6.67 -7.95
N CYS A 164 2.44 6.48 -8.96
CA CYS A 164 3.46 7.47 -9.34
C CYS A 164 2.84 8.84 -9.62
N ALA A 165 1.66 8.85 -10.26
CA ALA A 165 0.92 10.08 -10.51
C ALA A 165 0.18 10.63 -9.29
N ALA A 166 0.04 9.87 -8.19
CA ALA A 166 -0.77 10.22 -7.03
C ALA A 166 0.06 10.67 -5.82
N VAL A 167 1.17 9.98 -5.54
CA VAL A 167 1.99 10.16 -4.34
C VAL A 167 2.41 11.61 -4.10
N GLU A 168 2.77 12.33 -5.17
CA GLU A 168 3.18 13.73 -5.07
C GLU A 168 2.04 14.65 -4.63
N ARG A 169 0.84 14.41 -5.14
CA ARG A 169 -0.34 15.18 -4.72
C ARG A 169 -0.72 14.87 -3.29
N TRP A 170 -0.54 13.63 -2.83
CA TRP A 170 -0.83 13.27 -1.44
C TRP A 170 0.09 14.02 -0.48
N HIS A 171 1.40 14.00 -0.74
CA HIS A 171 2.36 14.81 0.03
C HIS A 171 2.10 16.30 -0.05
N ALA A 172 1.81 16.82 -1.25
CA ALA A 172 1.46 18.23 -1.42
C ALA A 172 0.18 18.65 -0.67
N ASN A 173 -0.70 17.69 -0.35
CA ASN A 173 -1.92 17.90 0.42
C ASN A 173 -1.77 17.59 1.92
N GLY A 174 -0.53 17.47 2.43
CA GLY A 174 -0.26 17.31 3.85
C GLY A 174 -0.37 15.87 4.38
N TRP A 175 -0.15 14.87 3.52
CA TRP A 175 0.00 13.49 3.99
C TRP A 175 1.27 13.37 4.86
N ASP A 176 1.08 13.13 6.16
CA ASP A 176 2.13 13.13 7.19
C ASP A 176 2.96 11.82 7.22
N VAL A 177 3.28 11.30 6.04
CA VAL A 177 4.05 10.06 5.83
C VAL A 177 5.44 10.46 5.31
N SER A 178 6.45 9.64 5.60
CA SER A 178 7.81 9.88 5.10
C SER A 178 7.83 9.87 3.57
N VAL A 179 8.29 10.99 2.97
CA VAL A 179 8.52 11.10 1.53
C VAL A 179 9.53 10.04 1.07
N GLU A 180 10.58 9.80 1.86
CA GLU A 180 11.58 8.79 1.56
C GLU A 180 10.97 7.38 1.57
N ALA A 181 10.15 7.04 2.57
CA ALA A 181 9.49 5.73 2.66
C ALA A 181 8.54 5.45 1.48
N THR A 182 8.04 6.50 0.84
CA THR A 182 7.03 6.43 -0.23
C THR A 182 7.60 6.66 -1.63
N THR A 183 8.80 7.22 -1.75
CA THR A 183 9.46 7.50 -3.03
C THR A 183 10.76 6.72 -3.23
N ASP A 184 11.38 6.17 -2.18
CA ASP A 184 12.41 5.14 -2.23
C ASP A 184 11.98 3.94 -1.38
N PRO A 185 11.17 3.01 -1.92
CA PRO A 185 10.51 2.00 -1.12
C PRO A 185 11.46 0.94 -0.52
N TRP A 186 12.73 0.88 -0.95
CA TRP A 186 13.71 -0.01 -0.33
C TRP A 186 14.13 0.47 1.07
N THR A 187 13.93 1.74 1.40
CA THR A 187 14.19 2.28 2.74
C THR A 187 13.37 1.56 3.82
N MET A 188 12.19 1.06 3.47
CA MET A 188 11.34 0.24 4.35
C MET A 188 11.97 -1.11 4.75
N ARG A 189 13.10 -1.51 4.15
CA ARG A 189 13.90 -2.64 4.67
C ARG A 189 14.49 -2.31 6.05
N HIS A 190 14.71 -1.04 6.34
CA HIS A 190 15.42 -0.56 7.52
C HIS A 190 14.55 0.32 8.43
N ARG A 191 13.58 1.06 7.89
CA ARG A 191 12.63 1.88 8.67
C ARG A 191 11.63 1.02 9.42
N ASP A 192 11.22 1.42 10.62
CA ASP A 192 10.22 0.70 11.42
C ASP A 192 8.77 1.10 11.12
N SER A 193 8.57 2.23 10.45
CA SER A 193 7.25 2.72 10.06
C SER A 193 7.32 3.58 8.80
N TRP A 194 6.16 3.82 8.18
CA TRP A 194 6.01 4.79 7.10
C TRP A 194 5.90 6.23 7.61
N TRP A 195 5.74 6.46 8.91
CA TRP A 195 5.65 7.83 9.43
C TRP A 195 6.90 8.65 9.12
N ALA A 196 6.72 9.96 8.98
CA ALA A 196 7.83 10.90 9.07
C ALA A 196 8.40 10.90 10.51
N ASP A 197 9.70 11.11 10.66
CA ASP A 197 10.39 10.98 11.96
C ASP A 197 9.90 12.01 13.00
N ASP A 198 9.33 13.13 12.55
CA ASP A 198 8.74 14.19 13.36
C ASP A 198 7.20 14.15 13.42
N SER A 199 6.58 13.11 12.86
CA SER A 199 5.12 12.94 12.91
C SER A 199 4.65 12.70 14.34
N VAL A 200 3.66 13.50 14.76
CA VAL A 200 2.99 13.33 16.07
C VAL A 200 2.29 11.96 16.15
N GLY A 201 1.81 11.44 15.01
CA GLY A 201 1.15 10.14 14.90
C GLY A 201 2.08 8.96 15.17
N ALA A 202 3.37 9.09 14.83
CA ALA A 202 4.36 8.03 15.00
C ALA A 202 4.52 7.58 16.45
N SER A 203 4.72 8.55 17.36
CA SER A 203 5.14 8.27 18.73
C SER A 203 4.14 7.45 19.55
N MET A 204 2.83 7.55 19.27
CA MET A 204 1.80 6.79 19.97
C MET A 204 1.57 5.41 19.35
N ALA A 205 1.53 5.34 18.01
CA ALA A 205 1.36 4.09 17.27
C ALA A 205 2.52 3.12 17.51
N GLU A 206 3.76 3.61 17.45
CA GLU A 206 4.97 2.80 17.63
C GLU A 206 5.07 2.26 19.05
N ARG A 207 4.79 3.09 20.08
CA ARG A 207 4.77 2.65 21.48
C ARG A 207 3.74 1.57 21.74
N TYR A 208 2.53 1.71 21.17
CA TYR A 208 1.50 0.69 21.27
C TYR A 208 1.93 -0.62 20.61
N TRP A 209 2.54 -0.54 19.43
CA TRP A 209 3.01 -1.72 18.72
C TRP A 209 4.16 -2.43 19.43
N ASP A 210 5.12 -1.69 19.98
CA ASP A 210 6.21 -2.24 20.78
C ASP A 210 5.72 -2.95 22.04
N ALA A 211 4.75 -2.36 22.74
CA ALA A 211 4.09 -2.99 23.87
C ALA A 211 3.37 -4.29 23.45
N ARG A 212 2.71 -4.30 22.30
CA ARG A 212 2.05 -5.49 21.76
C ARG A 212 3.06 -6.59 21.40
N ARG A 213 4.15 -6.25 20.71
CA ARG A 213 5.20 -7.22 20.34
C ARG A 213 5.87 -7.81 21.57
N SER A 214 6.27 -6.98 22.52
CA SER A 214 6.89 -7.45 23.78
C SER A 214 5.96 -8.36 24.59
N LEU A 215 4.65 -8.07 24.62
CA LEU A 215 3.67 -8.96 25.24
C LEU A 215 3.44 -10.23 24.41
N GLY A 216 3.43 -10.15 23.08
CA GLY A 216 3.34 -11.33 22.20
C GLY A 216 4.51 -12.28 22.39
N ASP A 217 5.74 -11.75 22.45
CA ASP A 217 6.95 -12.51 22.71
C ASP A 217 6.93 -13.12 24.12
N ALA A 218 6.52 -12.36 25.13
CA ALA A 218 6.39 -12.83 26.52
C ALA A 218 5.27 -13.88 26.72
N VAL A 219 4.21 -13.84 25.90
CA VAL A 219 3.04 -14.72 26.01
C VAL A 219 3.12 -15.89 25.01
N SER A 220 4.08 -15.91 24.09
CA SER A 220 4.31 -17.04 23.17
C SER A 220 4.63 -18.36 23.87
N ASP A 221 5.04 -18.32 25.15
CA ASP A 221 5.20 -19.48 26.06
C ASP A 221 3.89 -19.92 26.75
N LEU A 222 2.79 -19.19 26.57
CA LEU A 222 1.47 -19.50 27.11
C LEU A 222 0.46 -19.63 25.96
N ASN A 223 0.13 -20.87 25.64
CA ASN A 223 -0.88 -21.25 24.65
C ASN A 223 -2.28 -20.84 25.15
N VAL A 224 -2.64 -19.55 25.10
CA VAL A 224 -3.93 -19.04 25.55
C VAL A 224 -4.95 -19.25 24.44
N SER A 225 -5.69 -20.35 24.54
CA SER A 225 -6.92 -20.57 23.79
C SER A 225 -7.97 -19.58 24.33
N PHE A 226 -8.40 -18.62 23.51
CA PHE A 226 -9.57 -17.82 23.85
C PHE A 226 -10.82 -18.68 23.72
N PRO A 227 -11.66 -18.84 24.77
CA PRO A 227 -12.92 -19.55 24.63
C PRO A 227 -13.79 -18.82 23.61
N ALA A 228 -14.25 -19.56 22.61
CA ALA A 228 -15.21 -19.07 21.64
C ALA A 228 -16.43 -18.48 22.38
N ARG A 229 -16.76 -17.22 22.08
CA ARG A 229 -17.93 -16.54 22.61
C ARG A 229 -19.16 -17.36 22.23
N GLN A 230 -19.79 -18.03 23.21
CA GLN A 230 -21.05 -18.72 22.96
C GLN A 230 -22.07 -17.71 22.42
N SER A 231 -22.59 -17.99 21.23
CA SER A 231 -23.71 -17.24 20.67
C SER A 231 -24.90 -17.39 21.60
N GLY A 232 -25.35 -16.25 22.14
CA GLY A 232 -26.48 -16.19 23.06
C GLY A 232 -27.70 -16.91 22.49
N GLN A 233 -28.16 -17.91 23.24
CA GLN A 233 -29.43 -18.59 23.03
C GLN A 233 -30.55 -17.55 23.21
N LYS A 234 -31.27 -17.23 22.14
CA LYS A 234 -32.49 -16.41 22.23
C LYS A 234 -33.54 -17.19 23.02
N SER A 235 -33.93 -16.67 24.18
CA SER A 235 -35.10 -17.16 24.90
C SER A 235 -36.36 -16.71 24.17
N THR A 236 -37.12 -17.66 23.65
CA THR A 236 -38.52 -17.45 23.26
C THR A 236 -39.37 -17.49 24.52
N GLY A 237 -39.96 -16.35 24.86
CA GLY A 237 -41.13 -16.22 25.72
C GLY A 237 -42.26 -15.60 24.91
#